data_AF-A0A538J206-F1
#
_entry.id   AF-A0A538J206-F1
#
_cell.length_a   1.000
_cell.length_b   1.000
_cell.length_c   1.000
_cell.angle_alpha   90.00
_cell.angle_beta   90.00
_cell.angle_gamma   90.00
#
_symmetry.space_group_name_H-M   'P 1'
#
loop_
_entity.id
_entity.type
_entity.pdbx_description
1 polymer ?
#
loop_
_entity_poly.entity_id
_entity_poly.type
_entity_poly.pdbx_seq_one_letter_code
_entity_poly.pdbx_strand_id
1 'polypeptide(L)'
;MTSAIGRASFALVDAKTRILEAAVDLLSRSADPEISTREVCEVAGITAPALYHHFGDKERLLSAVVDRGWARFLESKRAVAARAHEDPLDDIRSGWDNHLAFARENPNFYRLMWSAGGVASSAAPREGHEMLIAVLERCA
;
A
#
# COMPACT_ATOMS: atom_id res chain seq x y z
N MET A 1 -17.66 -24.85 -4.87
CA MET A 1 -16.69 -25.20 -5.94
C MET A 1 -15.79 -24.03 -6.39
N THR A 2 -15.77 -22.90 -5.69
CA THR A 2 -15.02 -21.67 -6.07
C THR A 2 -13.52 -21.68 -5.69
N SER A 3 -13.02 -22.72 -5.01
CA SER A 3 -11.68 -22.73 -4.38
C SER A 3 -10.54 -23.26 -5.28
N ALA A 4 -10.85 -23.98 -6.37
CA ALA A 4 -9.83 -24.56 -7.25
C ALA A 4 -9.32 -23.55 -8.30
N ILE A 5 -10.20 -22.68 -8.80
CA ILE A 5 -9.87 -21.66 -9.83
C ILE A 5 -8.92 -20.59 -9.25
N GLY A 6 -9.12 -20.17 -8.00
CA GLY A 6 -8.25 -19.19 -7.33
C GLY A 6 -6.83 -19.70 -7.09
N ARG A 7 -6.64 -20.99 -6.76
CA ARG A 7 -5.31 -21.59 -6.54
C ARG A 7 -4.52 -21.78 -7.83
N ALA A 8 -5.19 -22.16 -8.92
CA ALA A 8 -4.54 -22.29 -10.24
C ALA A 8 -4.13 -20.92 -10.80
N SER A 9 -4.96 -19.89 -10.63
CA SER A 9 -4.64 -18.52 -11.03
C SER A 9 -3.44 -17.97 -10.27
N PHE A 10 -3.32 -18.25 -8.97
CA PHE A 10 -2.19 -17.81 -8.14
C PHE A 10 -0.88 -18.49 -8.57
N ALA A 11 -0.91 -19.74 -9.04
CA ALA A 11 0.28 -20.47 -9.48
C ALA A 11 0.86 -19.97 -10.82
N LEU A 12 0.06 -19.27 -11.64
CA LEU A 12 0.50 -18.65 -12.90
C LEU A 12 1.19 -17.29 -12.68
N VAL A 13 1.06 -16.72 -11.48
CA VAL A 13 1.71 -15.47 -11.09
C VAL A 13 3.17 -15.76 -10.74
N ASP A 14 4.08 -14.88 -11.19
CA ASP A 14 5.51 -15.04 -10.91
C ASP A 14 5.79 -15.03 -9.39
N ALA A 15 6.91 -15.66 -8.99
CA ALA A 15 7.23 -15.84 -7.58
C ALA A 15 7.40 -14.52 -6.82
N LYS A 16 7.96 -13.47 -7.45
CA LYS A 16 8.15 -12.17 -6.81
C LYS A 16 6.81 -11.53 -6.49
N THR A 17 5.85 -11.59 -7.41
CA THR A 17 4.50 -11.07 -7.19
C THR A 17 3.76 -11.87 -6.11
N ARG A 18 3.84 -13.20 -6.11
CA ARG A 18 3.25 -14.02 -5.02
C ARG A 18 3.80 -13.68 -3.64
N ILE A 19 5.11 -13.47 -3.52
CA ILE A 19 5.76 -13.06 -2.27
C ILE A 19 5.22 -11.70 -1.80
N LEU A 20 5.12 -10.73 -2.72
CA LEU A 20 4.60 -9.41 -2.39
C LEU A 20 3.14 -9.47 -1.95
N GLU A 21 2.29 -10.21 -2.68
CA GLU A 21 0.88 -10.38 -2.33
C GLU A 21 0.69 -11.08 -0.98
N ALA A 22 1.49 -12.10 -0.69
CA ALA A 22 1.50 -12.75 0.62
C ALA A 22 1.87 -11.78 1.75
N ALA A 23 2.90 -10.95 1.56
CA ALA A 23 3.29 -9.95 2.54
C ALA A 23 2.20 -8.89 2.76
N VAL A 24 1.55 -8.43 1.68
CA VAL A 24 0.42 -7.50 1.73
C VAL A 24 -0.78 -8.10 2.49
N ASP A 25 -1.10 -9.36 2.23
CA ASP A 25 -2.21 -10.07 2.89
C ASP A 25 -1.96 -10.27 4.38
N LEU A 26 -0.75 -10.71 4.75
CA LEU A 26 -0.34 -10.85 6.15
C LEU A 26 -0.40 -9.52 6.90
N LEU A 27 0.11 -8.44 6.30
CA LEU A 27 0.04 -7.09 6.89
C LEU A 27 -1.40 -6.64 7.11
N SER A 28 -2.33 -7.03 6.23
CA SER A 28 -3.74 -6.65 6.30
C SER A 28 -4.51 -7.40 7.40
N ARG A 29 -4.05 -8.60 7.79
CA ARG A 29 -4.73 -9.48 8.76
C ARG A 29 -4.17 -9.40 10.18
N SER A 30 -2.92 -8.96 10.32
CA SER A 30 -2.23 -8.96 11.61
C SER A 30 -2.67 -7.79 12.52
N ALA A 31 -2.64 -7.98 13.84
CA ALA A 31 -2.72 -6.88 14.80
C ALA A 31 -1.36 -6.18 14.99
N ASP A 32 -0.28 -6.90 14.69
CA ASP A 32 1.11 -6.46 14.78
C ASP A 32 1.61 -6.03 13.39
N PRO A 33 2.35 -4.90 13.25
CA PRO A 33 2.82 -4.47 11.93
C PRO A 33 3.99 -5.30 11.42
N GLU A 34 4.58 -6.16 12.24
CA GLU A 34 5.75 -6.92 11.87
C GLU A 34 5.41 -8.04 10.89
N ILE A 35 6.06 -8.03 9.73
CA ILE A 35 5.94 -9.09 8.74
C ILE A 35 7.00 -10.17 9.01
N SER A 36 6.57 -11.40 9.23
CA SER A 36 7.43 -12.57 9.30
C SER A 36 7.78 -13.09 7.91
N THR A 37 9.07 -13.15 7.57
CA THR A 37 9.51 -13.71 6.28
C THR A 37 9.19 -15.20 6.17
N ARG A 38 9.10 -15.91 7.29
CA ARG A 38 8.69 -17.31 7.35
C ARG A 38 7.22 -17.46 6.94
N GLU A 39 6.32 -16.69 7.54
CA GLU A 39 4.89 -16.73 7.20
C GLU A 39 4.66 -16.30 5.74
N VAL A 40 5.40 -15.30 5.26
CA VAL A 40 5.37 -14.91 3.84
C VAL A 40 5.75 -16.08 2.94
N CYS A 41 6.82 -16.83 3.27
CA CYS A 41 7.24 -18.00 2.50
C CYS A 41 6.15 -19.08 2.48
N GLU A 42 5.54 -19.35 3.63
CA GLU A 42 4.47 -20.33 3.80
C GLU A 42 3.22 -19.96 2.97
N VAL A 43 2.77 -18.71 3.05
CA VAL A 43 1.60 -18.21 2.28
C VAL A 43 1.89 -18.13 0.79
N ALA A 44 3.08 -17.67 0.40
CA ALA A 44 3.46 -17.57 -1.01
C ALA A 44 3.79 -18.93 -1.64
N GLY A 45 4.01 -19.99 -0.86
CA GLY A 45 4.42 -21.31 -1.35
C GLY A 45 5.82 -21.30 -1.96
N ILE A 46 6.77 -20.66 -1.27
CA ILE A 46 8.17 -20.50 -1.70
C ILE A 46 9.12 -20.76 -0.52
N THR A 47 10.41 -20.90 -0.80
CA THR A 47 11.45 -21.11 0.23
C THR A 47 12.11 -19.79 0.64
N ALA A 48 12.68 -19.73 1.85
CA ALA A 48 13.40 -18.54 2.30
C ALA A 48 14.56 -18.13 1.35
N PRO A 49 15.40 -19.05 0.81
CA PRO A 49 16.39 -18.68 -0.20
C PRO A 49 15.79 -18.05 -1.46
N ALA A 50 14.61 -18.52 -1.91
CA ALA A 50 13.92 -17.92 -3.06
C ALA A 50 13.40 -16.51 -2.73
N LEU A 51 12.89 -16.28 -1.52
CA LEU A 51 12.49 -14.95 -1.06
C LEU A 51 13.67 -13.96 -1.13
N TYR A 52 14.80 -14.35 -0.53
CA TYR A 52 15.99 -13.50 -0.50
C TYR A 52 16.65 -13.37 -1.88
N HIS A 53 16.48 -14.33 -2.78
CA HIS A 53 16.88 -14.15 -4.18
C HIS A 53 16.11 -13.01 -4.88
N HIS A 54 14.80 -12.89 -4.62
CA HIS A 54 13.97 -11.87 -5.26
C HIS A 54 14.07 -10.48 -4.62
N PHE A 55 14.19 -10.42 -3.29
CA PHE A 55 14.15 -9.16 -2.55
C PHE A 55 15.48 -8.79 -1.90
N GLY A 56 16.44 -9.70 -1.78
CA GLY A 56 17.71 -9.48 -1.08
C GLY A 56 17.57 -9.66 0.43
N ASP A 57 16.72 -8.85 1.06
CA ASP A 57 16.52 -8.83 2.52
C ASP A 57 15.07 -8.47 2.90
N LYS A 58 14.77 -8.48 4.21
CA LYS A 58 13.45 -8.13 4.75
C LYS A 58 13.11 -6.66 4.52
N GLU A 59 14.10 -5.76 4.57
CA GLU A 59 13.87 -4.30 4.43
C GLU A 59 13.44 -3.95 3.01
N ARG A 60 14.04 -4.57 1.99
CA ARG A 60 13.66 -4.42 0.59
C ARG A 60 12.29 -5.03 0.28
N LEU A 61 11.93 -6.13 0.94
CA LEU A 61 10.56 -6.64 0.87
C LEU A 61 9.58 -5.62 1.47
N LEU A 62 9.89 -5.07 2.65
CA LEU A 62 9.04 -4.06 3.30
C LEU A 62 8.94 -2.78 2.48
N SER A 63 10.02 -2.32 1.84
CA SER A 63 10.04 -1.18 0.92
C SER A 63 9.08 -1.43 -0.26
N ALA A 64 9.10 -2.62 -0.87
CA ALA A 64 8.15 -2.96 -1.93
C ALA A 64 6.69 -3.00 -1.44
N VAL A 65 6.45 -3.44 -0.21
CA VAL A 65 5.11 -3.39 0.42
C VAL A 65 4.67 -1.93 0.64
N VAL A 66 5.58 -1.07 1.12
CA VAL A 66 5.35 0.37 1.29
C VAL A 66 5.01 1.04 -0.02
N ASP A 67 5.75 0.76 -1.09
CA ASP A 67 5.49 1.31 -2.43
C ASP A 67 4.08 0.93 -2.91
N ARG A 68 3.65 -0.30 -2.65
CA ARG A 68 2.28 -0.73 -2.94
C ARG A 68 1.24 0.03 -2.12
N GLY A 69 1.53 0.31 -0.85
CA GLY A 69 0.69 1.12 0.03
C GLY A 69 0.53 2.55 -0.49
N TRP A 70 1.65 3.18 -0.87
CA TRP A 70 1.67 4.52 -1.46
C TRP A 70 0.93 4.59 -2.79
N ALA A 71 1.10 3.60 -3.67
CA ALA A 71 0.36 3.53 -4.93
C ALA A 71 -1.15 3.49 -4.70
N ARG A 72 -1.63 2.65 -3.77
CA ARG A 72 -3.06 2.57 -3.39
C ARG A 72 -3.57 3.88 -2.78
N PHE A 73 -2.77 4.51 -1.92
CA PHE A 73 -3.13 5.78 -1.30
C PHE A 73 -3.26 6.91 -2.32
N LEU A 74 -2.31 7.03 -3.24
CA LEU A 74 -2.36 8.03 -4.31
C LEU A 74 -3.51 7.79 -5.27
N GLU A 75 -3.78 6.54 -5.63
CA GLU A 75 -4.94 6.21 -6.46
C GLU A 75 -6.25 6.66 -5.81
N SER A 76 -6.40 6.42 -4.50
CA SER A 76 -7.53 6.93 -3.71
C SER A 76 -7.62 8.46 -3.73
N LYS A 77 -6.50 9.17 -3.59
CA LYS A 77 -6.46 10.65 -3.65
C LYS A 77 -6.83 11.18 -5.02
N ARG A 78 -6.30 10.59 -6.10
CA ARG A 78 -6.65 10.95 -7.48
C ARG A 78 -8.13 10.75 -7.76
N ALA A 79 -8.73 9.67 -7.24
CA ALA A 79 -10.15 9.41 -7.41
C ALA A 79 -11.03 10.48 -6.74
N VAL A 80 -10.60 11.04 -5.60
CA VAL A 80 -11.27 12.18 -4.95
C VAL A 80 -11.05 13.47 -5.75
N ALA A 81 -9.80 13.77 -6.13
CA ALA A 81 -9.48 14.98 -6.89
C ALA A 81 -10.17 15.04 -8.26
N ALA A 82 -10.45 13.89 -8.88
CA ALA A 82 -11.21 13.80 -10.12
C ALA A 82 -12.69 14.21 -9.97
N ARG A 83 -13.19 14.35 -8.74
CA ARG A 83 -14.56 14.76 -8.41
C ARG A 83 -14.56 16.15 -7.77
N ALA A 84 -13.88 17.09 -8.41
CA ALA A 84 -13.73 18.44 -7.91
C ALA A 84 -15.10 19.08 -7.59
N HIS A 85 -15.18 19.72 -6.44
CA HIS A 85 -16.35 20.46 -5.98
C HIS A 85 -16.29 21.92 -6.42
N GLU A 86 -17.45 22.58 -6.49
CA GLU A 86 -17.53 24.03 -6.76
C GLU A 86 -16.85 24.82 -5.63
N ASP A 87 -17.16 24.48 -4.37
CA ASP A 87 -16.51 25.04 -3.18
C ASP A 87 -15.17 24.32 -2.91
N PRO A 88 -14.02 25.01 -2.97
CA PRO A 88 -12.71 24.45 -2.63
C PRO A 88 -12.63 23.89 -1.20
N LEU A 89 -13.41 24.40 -0.25
CA LEU A 89 -13.45 23.86 1.12
C LEU A 89 -14.03 22.45 1.17
N ASP A 90 -14.95 22.12 0.26
CA ASP A 90 -15.49 20.76 0.15
C ASP A 90 -14.46 19.79 -0.43
N ASP A 91 -13.60 20.25 -1.34
CA ASP A 91 -12.46 19.44 -1.82
C ASP A 91 -11.46 19.14 -0.69
N ILE A 92 -11.18 20.11 0.18
CA ILE A 92 -10.32 19.89 1.36
C ILE A 92 -10.96 18.86 2.30
N ARG A 93 -12.26 18.99 2.59
CA ARG A 93 -13.00 18.05 3.45
C ARG A 93 -12.99 16.64 2.87
N SER A 94 -13.39 16.49 1.60
CA SER A 94 -13.39 15.20 0.89
C SER A 94 -12.00 14.56 0.86
N GLY A 95 -10.95 15.36 0.62
CA GLY A 95 -9.56 14.90 0.65
C GLY A 95 -9.13 14.40 2.03
N TRP A 96 -9.52 15.09 3.10
CA TRP A 96 -9.23 14.71 4.48
C TRP A 96 -10.02 13.48 4.94
N ASP A 97 -11.31 13.41 4.60
CA ASP A 97 -12.15 12.25 4.90
C ASP A 97 -11.61 10.98 4.22
N ASN A 98 -11.18 11.10 2.97
CA ASN A 98 -10.52 10.01 2.26
C ASN A 98 -9.20 9.57 2.91
N HIS A 99 -8.43 10.53 3.43
CA HIS A 99 -7.19 10.25 4.17
C HIS A 99 -7.48 9.38 5.39
N LEU A 100 -8.45 9.80 6.20
CA LEU A 100 -8.82 9.13 7.44
C LEU A 100 -9.48 7.77 7.16
N ALA A 101 -10.31 7.67 6.12
CA ALA A 101 -10.89 6.41 5.67
C ALA A 101 -9.78 5.41 5.31
N PHE A 102 -8.80 5.81 4.49
CA PHE A 102 -7.69 4.95 4.11
C PHE A 102 -6.90 4.47 5.34
N ALA A 103 -6.59 5.37 6.27
CA ALA A 103 -5.89 5.03 7.51
C ALA A 103 -6.66 4.03 8.38
N ARG A 104 -7.98 4.17 8.48
CA ARG A 104 -8.85 3.26 9.25
C ARG A 104 -9.00 1.89 8.60
N GLU A 105 -9.12 1.85 7.27
CA GLU A 105 -9.26 0.61 6.51
C GLU A 105 -7.95 -0.15 6.37
N ASN A 106 -6.80 0.54 6.45
CA ASN A 106 -5.48 -0.03 6.23
C ASN A 106 -4.48 0.37 7.33
N PRO A 107 -4.77 0.11 8.63
CA PRO A 107 -4.01 0.68 9.75
C PRO A 107 -2.54 0.27 9.77
N ASN A 108 -2.22 -0.98 9.41
CA ASN A 108 -0.83 -1.46 9.38
C ASN A 108 -0.04 -0.92 8.19
N PHE A 109 -0.67 -0.83 7.01
CA PHE A 109 -0.08 -0.13 5.86
C PHE A 109 0.20 1.32 6.21
N TYR A 110 -0.78 2.01 6.78
CA TYR A 110 -0.66 3.41 7.16
C TYR A 110 0.47 3.62 8.18
N ARG A 111 0.56 2.77 9.21
CA ARG A 111 1.68 2.83 10.16
C ARG A 111 3.04 2.59 9.49
N LEU A 112 3.14 1.61 8.59
CA LEU A 112 4.39 1.29 7.91
C LEU A 112 4.82 2.41 6.95
N MET A 113 3.90 2.95 6.15
CA MET A 113 4.14 4.05 5.20
C MET A 113 4.61 5.33 5.90
N TRP A 114 4.04 5.65 7.06
CA TRP A 114 4.42 6.83 7.87
C TRP A 114 5.56 6.56 8.85
N SER A 115 6.19 5.37 8.82
CA SER A 115 7.44 5.12 9.54
C SER A 115 8.62 5.82 8.87
N ALA A 116 9.73 6.03 9.58
CA ALA A 116 10.91 6.70 9.03
C ALA A 116 11.43 6.05 7.72
N GLY A 117 11.43 4.72 7.64
CA GLY A 117 11.80 3.98 6.42
C GLY A 117 10.76 4.07 5.31
N GLY A 118 9.47 4.16 5.67
CA GLY A 118 8.38 4.22 4.70
C GLY A 118 8.27 5.55 3.95
N VAL A 119 8.56 6.66 4.65
CA VAL A 119 8.56 8.02 4.05
C VAL A 119 9.77 8.20 3.13
N ALA A 120 10.95 7.71 3.54
CA ALA A 120 12.18 7.86 2.75
C ALA A 120 12.17 7.05 1.43
N SER A 121 11.38 5.97 1.37
CA SER A 121 11.35 5.04 0.23
C SER A 121 10.53 5.54 -0.98
N SER A 122 9.69 6.57 -0.84
CA SER A 122 8.69 6.90 -1.87
C SER A 122 8.62 8.38 -2.22
N ALA A 123 8.35 8.67 -3.50
CA ALA A 123 8.00 10.01 -3.97
C ALA A 123 6.54 10.37 -3.71
N ALA A 124 5.70 9.40 -3.31
CA ALA A 124 4.26 9.60 -3.15
C ALA A 124 3.84 10.69 -2.15
N PRO A 125 4.54 10.91 -1.01
CA PRO A 125 4.25 12.06 -0.15
C PRO A 125 4.34 13.41 -0.88
N ARG A 126 5.23 13.53 -1.88
CA ARG A 126 5.38 14.76 -2.67
C ARG A 126 4.17 14.99 -3.57
N GLU A 127 3.76 13.99 -4.33
CA GLU A 127 2.59 14.10 -5.21
C GLU A 127 1.32 14.43 -4.41
N GLY A 128 1.10 13.74 -3.28
CA GLY A 128 -0.03 14.03 -2.41
C GLY A 128 0.00 15.45 -1.84
N HIS A 129 1.20 15.98 -1.57
CA HIS A 129 1.38 17.36 -1.12
C HIS A 129 1.08 18.36 -2.25
N GLU A 130 1.56 18.13 -3.47
CA GLU A 130 1.28 18.97 -4.64
C GLU A 130 -0.23 19.06 -4.91
N MET A 131 -0.96 17.95 -4.81
CA MET A 131 -2.42 17.93 -4.92
C MET A 131 -3.10 18.82 -3.86
N LEU A 132 -2.63 18.75 -2.61
CA LEU A 132 -3.18 19.57 -1.52
C LEU A 132 -2.93 21.06 -1.76
N ILE A 133 -1.72 21.43 -2.19
CA ILE A 133 -1.37 22.82 -2.50
C ILE A 133 -2.29 23.37 -3.60
N ALA A 134 -2.51 22.61 -4.68
CA ALA A 134 -3.39 23.03 -5.77
C ALA A 134 -4.84 23.32 -5.32
N VAL A 135 -5.34 22.59 -4.32
CA VAL A 135 -6.67 22.87 -3.73
C VAL A 135 -6.64 24.11 -2.84
N LEU A 136 -5.59 24.27 -2.03
CA LEU A 136 -5.43 25.44 -1.16
C LEU A 136 -5.30 26.75 -1.95
N GLU A 137 -4.64 26.72 -3.11
CA GLU A 137 -4.51 27.87 -4.01
C GLU A 137 -5.86 28.34 -4.56
N ARG A 138 -6.86 27.45 -4.70
CA ARG A 138 -8.24 27.83 -5.06
C ARG A 138 -8.99 28.54 -3.94
N CYS A 139 -8.53 28.42 -2.70
CA CYS A 139 -9.15 29.05 -1.53
C CYS A 139 -8.68 30.50 -1.29
N ALA A 140 -7.59 30.92 -1.96
CA ALA A 140 -6.94 32.21 -1.78
C ALA A 140 -7.51 33.28 -2.73
#